data_AF-A0A368FCU4-F1
#
_entry.id   AF-A0A368FCU4-F1
#
_cell.length_a   1.000
_cell.length_b   1.000
_cell.length_c   1.000
_cell.angle_alpha   90.00
_cell.angle_beta   90.00
_cell.angle_gamma   90.00
#
_symmetry.space_group_name_H-M   'P 1'
#
loop_
_entity.id
_entity.type
_entity.pdbx_description
1 polymer ?
#
loop_
_entity_poly.entity_id
_entity_poly.type
_entity_poly.pdbx_seq_one_letter_code
_entity_poly.pdbx_strand_id
1 'polypeptide(L)'
;MIKYIKFALVGSFLELFMDLDTGGWPYEKKIHGFVLLKCVDLGLWKIGILYEGEHIRGSPFSCQVFDAGLVQVYGLDVGLVGQELRFNVNASEAGRGNLELFGAFTKN
;
A
#
# COMPACT_ATOMS: atom_id res chain seq x y z
N MET A 1 4.98 -0.06 0.00
CA MET A 1 4.89 -0.39 -1.44
C MET A 1 3.97 -1.59 -1.55
N ILE A 2 2.81 -1.50 -2.21
CA ILE A 2 1.96 -2.67 -2.46
C ILE A 2 2.49 -3.34 -3.72
N LYS A 3 3.18 -4.47 -3.59
CA LYS A 3 3.76 -5.16 -4.76
C LYS A 3 2.80 -6.14 -5.43
N TYR A 4 1.91 -6.77 -4.66
CA TYR A 4 0.99 -7.79 -5.15
C TYR A 4 -0.34 -7.78 -4.39
N ILE A 5 -1.43 -7.99 -5.10
CA ILE A 5 -2.73 -8.35 -4.50
C ILE A 5 -2.88 -9.86 -4.68
N LYS A 6 -3.13 -10.59 -3.59
CA LYS A 6 -3.27 -12.04 -3.61
C LYS A 6 -4.71 -12.44 -3.30
N PHE A 7 -5.25 -13.34 -4.10
CA PHE A 7 -6.58 -13.92 -3.89
C PHE A 7 -6.44 -15.38 -3.49
N ALA A 8 -7.22 -15.80 -2.50
CA ALA A 8 -7.24 -17.17 -2.00
C ALA A 8 -8.65 -17.76 -2.17
N LEU A 9 -8.73 -18.98 -2.69
CA LEU A 9 -9.99 -19.72 -2.74
C LEU A 9 -10.11 -20.58 -1.47
N VAL A 10 -11.05 -20.25 -0.59
CA VAL A 10 -11.35 -21.01 0.63
C VAL A 10 -12.71 -21.69 0.45
N GLY A 11 -12.69 -22.97 0.06
CA GLY A 11 -13.91 -23.70 -0.31
C GLY A 11 -14.49 -23.17 -1.62
N SER A 12 -15.75 -22.70 -1.60
CA SER A 12 -16.42 -22.08 -2.76
C SER A 12 -16.37 -20.55 -2.75
N PHE A 13 -15.69 -19.93 -1.79
CA PHE A 13 -15.62 -18.48 -1.64
C PHE A 13 -14.20 -17.96 -1.91
N LEU A 14 -14.10 -16.88 -2.67
CA LEU A 14 -12.84 -16.16 -2.87
C LEU A 14 -12.67 -15.12 -1.76
N GLU A 15 -11.60 -15.23 -0.99
CA GLU A 15 -11.20 -14.26 0.02
C GLU A 15 -10.06 -13.38 -0.49
N LEU A 16 -10.19 -12.06 -0.27
CA LEU A 16 -9.18 -11.06 -0.63
C LEU A 16 -8.20 -10.90 0.53
N PHE A 17 -6.92 -11.15 0.27
CA PHE A 17 -5.84 -10.79 1.20
C PHE A 17 -4.94 -9.76 0.52
N MET A 18 -4.98 -8.50 0.99
CA MET A 18 -3.99 -7.49 0.60
C MET A 18 -2.72 -7.71 1.42
N ASP A 19 -1.61 -8.02 0.75
CA ASP A 19 -0.31 -8.24 1.39
C ASP A 19 0.58 -7.02 1.16
N LEU A 20 0.90 -6.32 2.25
CA LEU A 20 1.75 -5.13 2.29
C LEU A 20 3.17 -5.54 2.70
N ASP A 21 3.92 -6.14 1.77
CA ASP A 21 5.38 -6.37 1.87
C ASP A 21 5.87 -7.01 3.20
N THR A 22 5.04 -7.74 3.94
CA THR A 22 5.44 -8.45 5.16
C THR A 22 5.83 -9.87 4.80
N GLY A 23 7.14 -10.13 4.74
CA GLY A 23 7.71 -11.43 4.39
C GLY A 23 7.07 -12.59 5.15
N GLY A 24 6.60 -13.58 4.38
CA GLY A 24 6.21 -14.90 4.87
C GLY A 24 4.75 -15.01 5.30
N TRP A 25 4.03 -15.94 4.68
CA TRP A 25 2.69 -16.34 5.10
C TRP A 25 2.75 -17.04 6.46
N PRO A 26 1.98 -16.63 7.48
CA PRO A 26 1.86 -17.40 8.73
C PRO A 26 1.03 -18.69 8.54
N TYR A 27 0.33 -18.84 7.42
CA TYR A 27 -0.53 -19.99 7.13
C TYR A 27 -0.13 -20.66 5.82
N GLU A 28 0.82 -21.57 5.89
CA GLU A 28 1.17 -22.49 4.80
C GLU A 28 0.07 -23.58 4.65
N LYS A 29 -1.19 -23.18 4.48
CA LYS A 29 -2.22 -24.10 3.98
C LYS A 29 -2.30 -23.90 2.48
N LYS A 30 -1.78 -24.88 1.74
CA LYS A 30 -1.87 -25.01 0.27
C LYS A 30 -3.26 -24.60 -0.23
N ILE A 31 -3.36 -23.36 -0.69
CA ILE A 31 -4.52 -22.87 -1.42
C ILE A 31 -4.25 -23.25 -2.88
N HIS A 32 -5.06 -24.14 -3.44
CA HIS A 32 -4.94 -24.56 -4.84
C HIS A 32 -5.35 -23.40 -5.75
N GLY A 33 -4.37 -22.61 -6.18
CA GLY A 33 -4.54 -21.50 -7.12
C GLY A 33 -4.54 -20.15 -6.41
N PHE A 34 -3.56 -19.33 -6.75
CA PHE A 34 -3.53 -17.91 -6.43
C PHE A 34 -3.49 -17.13 -7.75
N VAL A 35 -4.23 -16.03 -7.83
CA VAL A 35 -4.07 -15.03 -8.90
C VAL A 35 -3.24 -13.90 -8.31
N LEU A 36 -2.11 -13.58 -8.94
CA LEU A 36 -1.30 -12.42 -8.59
C LEU A 36 -1.58 -11.30 -9.58
N LEU A 37 -2.04 -10.15 -9.08
CA LEU A 37 -2.10 -8.93 -9.87
C LEU A 37 -0.96 -8.01 -9.46
N LYS A 38 -0.16 -7.59 -10.45
CA LYS A 38 0.87 -6.57 -10.30
C LYS A 38 0.33 -5.26 -10.85
N CYS A 39 0.09 -4.29 -9.97
CA CYS A 39 -0.23 -2.93 -10.39
C CYS A 39 1.06 -2.21 -10.77
N VAL A 40 1.12 -1.66 -11.99
CA VAL A 40 2.32 -0.97 -12.51
C VAL A 40 2.21 0.53 -12.27
N ASP A 41 1.02 1.10 -12.46
CA ASP A 41 0.79 2.54 -12.34
C ASP A 41 0.17 2.92 -10.99
N LEU A 42 0.55 4.10 -10.50
CA LEU A 42 -0.01 4.69 -9.30
C LEU A 42 -1.47 5.10 -9.51
N GLY A 43 -2.28 5.05 -8.44
CA GLY A 43 -3.67 5.50 -8.47
C GLY A 43 -4.68 4.44 -8.01
N LEU A 44 -5.95 4.73 -8.30
CA LEU A 44 -7.07 3.86 -7.93
C LEU A 44 -7.36 2.85 -9.04
N TRP A 45 -7.26 1.57 -8.70
CA TRP A 45 -7.56 0.45 -9.57
C TRP A 45 -8.89 -0.20 -9.19
N LYS A 46 -9.67 -0.61 -10.18
CA LYS A 46 -10.86 -1.45 -10.01
C LYS A 46 -10.62 -2.82 -10.61
N ILE A 47 -10.75 -3.86 -9.79
CA ILE A 47 -10.46 -5.24 -10.16
C ILE A 47 -11.76 -6.01 -10.19
N GLY A 48 -12.21 -6.36 -11.39
CA GLY A 48 -13.36 -7.22 -11.62
C GLY A 48 -12.95 -8.68 -11.61
N ILE A 49 -13.61 -9.49 -10.79
CA ILE A 49 -13.47 -10.95 -10.83
C ILE A 49 -14.83 -11.52 -11.19
N LEU A 50 -14.85 -12.32 -12.26
CA LEU A 50 -16.05 -12.92 -12.80
C LEU A 50 -15.96 -14.44 -12.68
N TYR A 51 -17.06 -15.07 -12.30
CA TYR A 51 -17.27 -16.51 -12.36
C TYR A 51 -18.51 -16.78 -13.20
N GLU A 52 -18.35 -17.57 -14.27
CA GLU A 52 -19.41 -17.83 -15.26
C GLU A 52 -20.02 -16.53 -15.85
N GLY A 53 -19.22 -15.49 -16.00
CA GLY A 53 -19.66 -14.19 -16.55
C GLY A 53 -20.33 -13.27 -15.52
N GLU A 54 -20.54 -13.72 -14.28
CA GLU A 54 -21.13 -12.94 -13.19
C GLU A 54 -20.07 -12.48 -12.20
N HIS A 55 -20.24 -11.28 -11.63
CA HIS A 55 -19.34 -10.79 -10.59
C HIS A 55 -19.47 -11.62 -9.32
N ILE A 56 -18.33 -12.06 -8.79
CA ILE A 56 -18.30 -12.67 -7.46
C ILE A 56 -18.66 -11.63 -6.39
N ARG A 57 -19.06 -12.09 -5.20
CA ARG A 57 -19.35 -11.20 -4.07
C ARG A 57 -18.14 -10.31 -3.77
N GLY A 58 -18.38 -9.00 -3.65
CA GLY A 58 -17.35 -8.00 -3.35
C GLY A 58 -16.61 -7.46 -4.57
N SER A 59 -16.74 -8.11 -5.74
CA SER A 59 -16.28 -7.54 -7.00
C SER A 59 -17.22 -6.41 -7.47
N PRO A 60 -16.69 -5.31 -8.06
CA PRO A 60 -15.27 -5.03 -8.25
C PRO A 60 -14.59 -4.54 -6.96
N PHE A 61 -13.38 -5.04 -6.73
CA PHE A 61 -12.53 -4.60 -5.62
C PHE A 61 -11.78 -3.32 -5.98
N SER A 62 -11.60 -2.43 -5.01
CA SER A 62 -10.83 -1.20 -5.19
C SER A 62 -9.46 -1.33 -4.55
N CYS A 63 -8.40 -0.99 -5.27
CA CYS A 63 -7.02 -0.96 -4.76
C CYS A 63 -6.41 0.42 -5.00
N GLN A 64 -5.91 1.06 -3.94
CA GLN A 64 -5.15 2.30 -4.04
C GLN A 64 -3.65 1.98 -4.05
N VAL A 65 -2.98 2.31 -5.13
CA VAL A 65 -1.54 2.08 -5.32
C VAL A 65 -0.80 3.39 -5.08
N PHE A 66 0.22 3.33 -4.24
CA PHE A 66 1.10 4.45 -3.91
C PHE A 66 2.55 3.94 -3.74
N ASP A 67 3.52 4.82 -3.99
CA ASP A 67 4.95 4.56 -3.82
C ASP A 67 5.56 5.54 -2.83
N ALA A 68 5.83 5.06 -1.62
CA ALA A 68 6.46 5.85 -0.57
C ALA A 68 7.91 6.23 -0.90
N GLY A 69 8.58 5.51 -1.81
CA GLY A 69 9.94 5.83 -2.25
C GLY A 69 10.02 7.12 -3.08
N LEU A 70 8.88 7.58 -3.62
CA LEU A 70 8.77 8.84 -4.36
C LEU A 70 8.46 10.04 -3.45
N VAL A 71 8.28 9.82 -2.15
CA VAL A 71 8.16 10.91 -1.17
C VAL A 71 9.55 11.47 -0.88
N GLN A 72 9.74 12.76 -1.12
CA GLN A 72 10.99 13.47 -0.87
C GLN A 72 10.86 14.38 0.33
N VAL A 73 11.85 14.34 1.22
CA VAL A 73 11.96 15.23 2.38
C VAL A 73 13.26 16.03 2.25
N TYR A 74 13.18 17.35 2.36
CA TYR A 74 14.33 18.24 2.20
C TYR A 74 14.21 19.49 3.09
N GLY A 75 15.32 20.21 3.27
CA GLY A 75 15.40 21.36 4.20
C GLY A 75 15.62 20.96 5.66
N LEU A 76 16.03 19.72 5.92
CA LEU A 76 16.51 19.29 7.24
C LEU A 76 17.98 19.69 7.39
N ASP A 77 18.22 21.00 7.55
CA ASP A 77 19.55 21.54 7.81
C ASP A 77 19.87 21.62 9.31
N VAL A 78 21.12 21.94 9.64
CA VAL A 78 21.55 22.15 11.03
C VAL A 78 20.84 23.38 11.60
N GLY A 79 19.93 23.15 12.54
CA GLY A 79 19.25 24.21 13.30
C GLY A 79 20.04 24.64 14.53
N LEU A 80 20.02 25.94 14.84
CA LEU A 80 20.55 26.45 16.11
C LEU A 80 19.53 26.24 17.24
N VAL A 81 20.03 26.02 18.45
CA VAL A 81 19.19 25.88 19.64
C VAL A 81 18.29 27.11 19.81
N GLY A 82 16.99 26.86 19.99
CA GLY A 82 15.99 27.91 20.14
C GLY A 82 15.48 28.50 18.83
N GLN A 83 15.95 28.04 17.67
CA GLN A 83 15.38 28.41 16.37
C GLN A 83 14.40 27.35 15.85
N GLU A 84 13.32 27.82 15.24
CA GLU A 84 12.39 26.96 14.52
C GLU A 84 13.10 26.39 13.28
N LEU A 85 13.16 25.06 13.17
CA LEU A 85 13.64 24.40 11.96
C LEU A 85 12.44 24.00 11.10
N ARG A 86 12.49 24.35 9.81
CA ARG A 86 11.45 24.03 8.84
C ARG A 86 12.00 23.09 7.79
N PHE A 87 11.21 22.08 7.46
CA PHE A 87 11.49 21.18 6.34
C PHE A 87 10.28 21.14 5.41
N ASN A 88 10.53 20.67 4.19
CA ASN A 88 9.51 20.47 3.18
C ASN A 88 9.35 18.99 2.88
N VAL A 89 8.13 18.61 2.54
CA VAL A 89 7.78 17.26 2.08
C VAL A 89 7.10 17.38 0.73
N ASN A 90 7.68 16.73 -0.28
CA ASN A 90 7.06 16.59 -1.59
C ASN A 90 6.59 15.14 -1.79
N ALA A 91 5.27 14.96 -1.91
CA ALA A 91 4.64 13.67 -2.16
C ALA A 91 3.80 13.69 -3.46
N SER A 92 3.99 14.67 -4.34
CA SER A 92 3.15 14.84 -5.54
C SER A 92 3.21 13.64 -6.48
N GLU A 93 4.34 12.93 -6.51
CA GLU A 93 4.56 11.76 -7.38
C GLU A 93 4.33 10.43 -6.66
N ALA A 94 4.08 10.42 -5.35
CA ALA A 94 3.94 9.18 -4.58
C ALA A 94 2.57 8.50 -4.76
N GLY A 95 1.62 9.16 -5.42
CA GLY A 95 0.24 8.71 -5.49
C GLY A 95 -0.55 9.04 -4.21
N ARG A 96 -1.86 8.79 -4.24
CA ARG A 96 -2.75 9.18 -3.13
C ARG A 96 -2.58 8.22 -1.95
N GLY A 97 -2.27 8.77 -0.79
CA GLY A 97 -2.10 8.02 0.46
C GLY A 97 -2.20 8.92 1.69
N ASN A 98 -2.15 8.32 2.88
CA ASN A 98 -2.04 9.06 4.13
C ASN A 98 -0.56 9.29 4.47
N LEU A 99 -0.20 10.50 4.89
CA LEU A 99 1.13 10.84 5.37
C LEU A 99 1.04 11.12 6.88
N GLU A 100 1.81 10.39 7.67
CA GLU A 100 1.91 10.59 9.12
C GLU A 100 3.32 11.06 9.47
N LEU A 101 3.42 12.10 10.29
CA LEU A 101 4.68 12.70 10.74
C LEU A 101 4.83 12.47 12.24
N PHE A 102 5.94 11.85 12.64
CA PHE A 102 6.31 11.67 14.03
C PHE A 102 7.58 12.46 14.33
N GLY A 103 7.49 13.44 15.25
CA GLY A 103 8.63 14.24 15.69
C GLY A 103 9.10 13.81 17.08
N ALA A 104 10.40 13.53 17.23
CA ALA A 104 11.03 13.43 18.54
C ALA A 104 11.79 14.74 18.82
N PHE A 105 11.20 15.63 19.62
CA PHE A 105 11.89 16.82 20.10
C PHE A 105 12.59 16.49 21.42
N THR A 106 13.91 16.34 21.39
CA THR A 106 14.74 16.35 22.61
C THR A 106 14.90 17.79 23.08
N LYS A 107 14.05 18.23 24.02
CA LYS A 107 14.38 19.40 24.84
C LYS A 107 15.53 19.01 25.76
N ASN A 108 16.66 19.69 25.61
CA ASN A 108 17.77 19.64 26.56
C ASN A 108 17.39 20.40 27.83
#